data_AF-A0A1B6FL80-F1
#
_entry.id   AF-A0A1B6FL80-F1
#
_cell.length_a   1.000
_cell.length_b   1.000
_cell.length_c   1.000
_cell.angle_alpha   90.00
_cell.angle_beta   90.00
_cell.angle_gamma   90.00
#
_symmetry.space_group_name_H-M   'P 1'
#
loop_
_entity.id
_entity.type
_entity.pdbx_description
1 polymer ?
#
loop_
_entity_poly.entity_id
_entity_poly.type
_entity_poly.pdbx_seq_one_letter_code
_entity_poly.pdbx_strand_id
1 'polypeptide(L)'
;MSNSDLENDDCYSEASSVLNNGSVVSTVPDRHGFLGGSQYSPEPKRLSSPAVILKREQKWLHMLQNWEKCMSQNYKKVRERCRKGIPPSVRQRAWLYLCGAKLLMDQHPTLYTELCARPGDPRWVDDIRKDLHRQFPYHEMFVEQEGHGQKDLFNVLKAYSILNVNVGYCQAQAPLAAFLLTRMPAQEAFWCLVSICDNYLAGYYSQGMETLQIDGDILFGLLKKVARDVYKHLKKQKIEPILYMTEWFLCVFTRTLPWATILRVWDMFLCEGVKILFKVALVLLKLCLNTKSTPALKKKCPTMYETLEALRNPPLHILEEDFMVREMFRLKLTDEDFETEHHRQASRHRANQQASAASR
;
A
#
# COMPACT_ATOMS: atom_id res chain seq x y z
N MET A 1 -48.21 -14.87 -44.62
CA MET A 1 -48.42 -13.48 -44.13
C MET A 1 -48.20 -13.52 -42.62
N SER A 2 -47.01 -13.89 -42.18
CA SER A 2 -45.84 -13.04 -41.89
C SER A 2 -46.03 -12.23 -40.59
N ASN A 3 -45.79 -12.93 -39.47
CA ASN A 3 -45.39 -12.33 -38.21
C ASN A 3 -44.01 -11.68 -38.39
N SER A 4 -43.90 -10.43 -37.96
CA SER A 4 -42.65 -9.68 -37.90
C SER A 4 -41.96 -9.95 -36.57
N ASP A 5 -40.97 -10.83 -36.58
CA ASP A 5 -39.98 -10.94 -35.51
C ASP A 5 -39.00 -9.76 -35.65
N LEU A 6 -39.02 -8.87 -34.67
CA LEU A 6 -38.00 -7.84 -34.48
C LEU A 6 -36.80 -8.51 -33.80
N GLU A 7 -35.79 -8.86 -34.60
CA GLU A 7 -34.49 -9.28 -34.08
C GLU A 7 -33.86 -8.10 -33.32
N ASN A 8 -33.72 -8.31 -32.02
CA ASN A 8 -33.00 -7.44 -31.09
C ASN A 8 -31.51 -7.76 -31.25
N ASP A 9 -30.79 -6.92 -31.99
CA ASP A 9 -29.35 -7.03 -32.20
C ASP A 9 -28.61 -6.57 -30.93
N ASP A 10 -28.62 -7.44 -29.90
CA ASP A 10 -27.80 -7.28 -28.71
C ASP A 10 -26.33 -7.57 -29.10
N CYS A 11 -25.63 -6.52 -29.54
CA CYS A 11 -24.19 -6.53 -29.76
C CYS A 11 -23.46 -6.69 -28.41
N TYR A 12 -23.39 -7.91 -27.91
CA TYR A 12 -22.40 -8.31 -26.91
C TYR A 12 -21.03 -8.27 -27.58
N SER A 13 -20.30 -7.16 -27.39
CA SER A 13 -18.88 -7.08 -27.74
C SER A 13 -18.14 -8.20 -26.99
N GLU A 14 -17.82 -9.29 -27.70
CA GLU A 14 -16.91 -10.31 -27.20
C GLU A 14 -15.58 -9.64 -26.83
N ALA A 15 -15.27 -9.61 -25.52
CA ALA A 15 -14.00 -9.16 -25.02
C ALA A 15 -12.91 -10.12 -25.53
N SER A 16 -12.29 -9.75 -26.66
CA SER A 16 -11.15 -10.49 -27.22
C SER A 16 -9.98 -10.43 -26.24
N SER A 17 -9.64 -11.56 -25.62
CA SER A 17 -8.45 -11.66 -24.78
C SER A 17 -7.20 -11.78 -25.63
N VAL A 18 -6.23 -10.88 -25.46
CA VAL A 18 -4.89 -11.04 -26.06
C VAL A 18 -4.00 -11.75 -25.04
N LEU A 19 -3.34 -12.83 -25.46
CA LEU A 19 -2.34 -13.52 -24.64
C LEU A 19 -1.03 -12.75 -24.71
N ASN A 20 -0.69 -11.99 -23.66
CA ASN A 20 0.66 -11.45 -23.49
C ASN A 20 1.30 -12.08 -22.25
N ASN A 21 2.45 -12.75 -22.43
CA ASN A 21 3.20 -13.44 -21.36
C ASN A 21 2.37 -14.40 -20.47
N GLY A 22 1.40 -15.12 -21.05
CA GLY A 22 0.61 -16.13 -20.32
C GLY A 22 -0.45 -15.58 -19.38
N SER A 23 -0.71 -14.27 -19.39
CA SER A 23 -1.83 -13.63 -18.68
C SER A 23 -2.92 -13.23 -19.67
N VAL A 24 -4.18 -13.47 -19.29
CA VAL A 24 -5.36 -13.00 -20.03
C VAL A 24 -5.43 -11.48 -19.89
N VAL A 25 -5.24 -10.76 -21.00
CA VAL A 25 -5.38 -9.30 -21.07
C VAL A 25 -6.71 -8.97 -21.76
N SER A 26 -7.61 -8.32 -21.03
CA SER A 26 -8.86 -7.73 -21.53
C SER A 26 -8.54 -6.52 -22.42
N THR A 27 -9.33 -6.31 -23.47
CA THR A 27 -9.30 -5.10 -24.29
C THR A 27 -9.97 -3.90 -23.61
N VAL A 28 -10.78 -4.15 -22.58
CA VAL A 28 -11.46 -3.12 -21.79
C VAL A 28 -10.93 -3.14 -20.36
N PRO A 29 -10.45 -2.01 -19.82
CA PRO A 29 -9.97 -1.97 -18.45
C PRO A 29 -11.13 -2.11 -17.46
N ASP A 30 -10.85 -2.68 -16.30
CA ASP A 30 -11.78 -2.66 -15.18
C ASP A 30 -12.00 -1.22 -14.67
N ARG A 31 -12.89 -1.07 -13.68
CA ARG A 31 -13.19 0.22 -13.05
C ARG A 31 -11.99 0.93 -12.39
N HIS A 32 -10.87 0.25 -12.28
CA HIS A 32 -9.63 0.70 -11.69
C HIS A 32 -8.53 0.92 -12.72
N GLY A 33 -8.82 0.73 -14.02
CA GLY A 33 -7.87 0.94 -15.11
C GLY A 33 -7.04 -0.29 -15.46
N PHE A 34 -7.29 -1.47 -14.86
CA PHE A 34 -6.52 -2.68 -15.15
C PHE A 34 -7.12 -3.47 -16.31
N LEU A 35 -6.27 -3.83 -17.27
CA LEU A 35 -6.59 -4.73 -18.38
C LEU A 35 -6.39 -6.21 -17.98
N GLY A 36 -5.74 -6.50 -16.85
CA GLY A 36 -5.42 -7.85 -16.41
C GLY A 36 -4.46 -7.88 -15.22
N GLY A 37 -3.89 -9.05 -14.95
CA GLY A 37 -2.95 -9.26 -13.84
C GLY A 37 -3.63 -9.41 -12.46
N SER A 38 -2.82 -9.48 -11.41
CA SER A 38 -3.28 -9.76 -10.03
C SER A 38 -4.18 -8.67 -9.43
N GLN A 39 -4.20 -7.48 -10.02
CA GLN A 39 -4.95 -6.32 -9.56
C GLN A 39 -6.31 -6.19 -10.25
N TYR A 40 -6.52 -6.93 -11.36
CA TYR A 40 -7.75 -6.90 -12.14
C TYR A 40 -8.95 -7.41 -11.35
N SER A 41 -10.06 -6.69 -11.41
CA SER A 41 -11.31 -7.05 -10.76
C SER A 41 -12.50 -6.85 -11.72
N PRO A 42 -12.98 -7.93 -12.39
CA PRO A 42 -13.95 -7.82 -13.48
C PRO A 42 -15.31 -7.27 -13.03
N GLU A 43 -15.73 -7.49 -11.78
CA GLU A 43 -16.97 -6.90 -11.26
C GLU A 43 -16.89 -6.64 -9.74
N PRO A 44 -17.20 -5.42 -9.27
CA PRO A 44 -17.37 -5.19 -7.85
C PRO A 44 -18.74 -5.70 -7.38
N LYS A 45 -18.78 -6.42 -6.27
CA LYS A 45 -20.00 -6.48 -5.45
C LYS A 45 -20.31 -5.04 -5.01
N ARG A 46 -21.42 -4.44 -5.45
CA ARG A 46 -21.88 -3.15 -4.89
C ARG A 46 -22.27 -3.35 -3.43
N LEU A 47 -21.33 -3.13 -2.51
CA LEU A 47 -21.52 -3.31 -1.07
C LEU A 47 -22.48 -2.26 -0.45
N SER A 48 -22.76 -1.16 -1.13
CA SER A 48 -23.59 -0.07 -0.62
C SER A 48 -24.45 0.54 -1.71
N SER A 49 -25.67 0.95 -1.35
CA SER A 49 -26.57 1.64 -2.28
C SER A 49 -26.02 3.00 -2.69
N PRO A 50 -26.32 3.50 -3.91
CA PRO A 50 -25.88 4.82 -4.37
C PRO A 50 -26.22 5.95 -3.39
N ALA A 51 -27.40 5.90 -2.76
CA ALA A 51 -27.82 6.88 -1.76
C ALA A 51 -26.90 6.92 -0.51
N VAL A 52 -26.37 5.76 -0.09
CA VAL A 52 -25.41 5.71 1.03
C VAL A 52 -24.07 6.31 0.61
N ILE A 53 -23.61 6.04 -0.62
CA ILE A 53 -22.35 6.59 -1.15
C ILE A 53 -22.44 8.11 -1.23
N LEU A 54 -23.52 8.66 -1.79
CA LEU A 54 -23.75 10.11 -1.88
C LEU A 54 -23.79 10.78 -0.51
N LYS A 55 -24.48 10.18 0.46
CA LYS A 55 -24.50 10.69 1.85
C LYS A 55 -23.12 10.68 2.49
N ARG A 56 -22.28 9.68 2.21
CA ARG A 56 -20.89 9.62 2.68
C ARG A 56 -20.02 10.68 2.00
N GLU A 57 -20.23 10.90 0.71
CA GLU A 57 -19.52 11.89 -0.09
C GLU A 57 -19.78 13.31 0.41
N GLN A 58 -21.05 13.73 0.55
CA GLN A 58 -21.42 15.04 1.11
C GLN A 58 -20.75 15.30 2.46
N LYS A 59 -20.76 14.26 3.30
CA LYS A 59 -20.12 14.23 4.61
C LYS A 59 -18.61 14.45 4.51
N TRP A 60 -17.93 13.87 3.53
CA TRP A 60 -16.50 14.06 3.28
C TRP A 60 -16.20 15.44 2.72
N LEU A 61 -16.97 15.93 1.75
CA LEU A 61 -16.83 17.28 1.20
C LEU A 61 -16.92 18.34 2.29
N HIS A 62 -17.89 18.21 3.21
CA HIS A 62 -18.01 19.11 4.36
C HIS A 62 -16.77 19.08 5.26
N MET A 63 -16.19 17.90 5.53
CA MET A 63 -14.96 17.80 6.33
C MET A 63 -13.76 18.43 5.61
N LEU A 64 -13.64 18.23 4.29
CA LEU A 64 -12.53 18.78 3.49
C LEU A 64 -12.60 20.30 3.36
N GLN A 65 -13.80 20.89 3.38
CA GLN A 65 -13.98 22.34 3.44
C GLN A 65 -13.61 22.94 4.80
N ASN A 66 -13.65 22.13 5.87
CA ASN A 66 -13.40 22.55 7.25
C ASN A 66 -12.26 21.75 7.89
N TRP A 67 -11.21 21.46 7.10
CA TRP A 67 -10.24 20.42 7.44
C TRP A 67 -9.52 20.65 8.77
N GLU A 68 -8.98 21.84 9.00
CA GLU A 68 -8.24 22.18 10.22
C GLU A 68 -9.09 21.99 11.49
N LYS A 69 -10.35 22.45 11.44
CA LYS A 69 -11.32 22.27 12.53
C LYS A 69 -11.66 20.79 12.71
N CYS A 70 -11.84 20.04 11.62
CA CYS A 70 -12.12 18.62 11.69
C CYS A 70 -10.96 17.81 12.29
N MET A 71 -9.72 18.13 11.94
CA MET A 71 -8.55 17.45 12.48
C MET A 71 -8.26 17.82 13.93
N SER A 72 -8.40 19.09 14.32
CA SER A 72 -8.17 19.54 15.70
C SER A 72 -9.27 19.09 16.68
N GLN A 73 -10.54 19.18 16.29
CA GLN A 73 -11.67 18.96 17.20
C GLN A 73 -12.38 17.62 16.99
N ASN A 74 -12.30 17.04 15.79
CA ASN A 74 -13.12 15.90 15.38
C ASN A 74 -12.30 14.74 14.78
N TYR A 75 -11.01 14.61 15.13
CA TYR A 75 -10.13 13.56 14.59
C TYR A 75 -10.73 12.15 14.73
N LYS A 76 -11.37 11.84 15.88
CA LYS A 76 -12.06 10.56 16.09
C LYS A 76 -13.10 10.28 15.02
N LYS A 77 -13.80 11.31 14.53
CA LYS A 77 -14.81 11.20 13.49
C LYS A 77 -14.20 11.00 12.11
N VAL A 78 -13.11 11.71 11.81
CA VAL A 78 -12.32 11.51 10.57
C VAL A 78 -11.82 10.07 10.51
N ARG A 79 -11.23 9.58 11.60
CA ARG A 79 -10.75 8.20 11.76
C ARG A 79 -11.87 7.18 11.54
N GLU A 80 -13.03 7.36 12.18
CA GLU A 80 -14.19 6.47 11.99
C GLU A 80 -14.61 6.40 10.50
N ARG A 81 -14.54 7.52 9.78
CA ARG A 81 -14.91 7.57 8.36
C ARG A 81 -13.87 6.93 7.45
N CYS A 82 -12.59 7.09 7.74
CA CYS A 82 -11.51 6.38 7.05
C CYS A 82 -11.67 4.85 7.20
N ARG A 83 -11.99 4.39 8.42
CA ARG A 83 -12.30 2.97 8.71
C ARG A 83 -13.56 2.45 8.03
N LYS A 84 -14.50 3.32 7.64
CA LYS A 84 -15.73 2.96 6.92
C LYS A 84 -15.61 2.90 5.39
N GLY A 85 -14.57 3.51 4.82
CA GLY A 85 -14.46 3.68 3.36
C GLY A 85 -14.58 5.14 2.96
N ILE A 86 -13.51 5.67 2.36
CA ILE A 86 -13.59 6.95 1.67
C ILE A 86 -14.25 6.70 0.30
N PRO A 87 -15.31 7.45 -0.08
CA PRO A 87 -15.92 7.30 -1.40
C PRO A 87 -14.91 7.56 -2.52
N PRO A 88 -14.94 6.78 -3.63
CA PRO A 88 -13.97 6.93 -4.72
C PRO A 88 -13.86 8.35 -5.29
N SER A 89 -14.97 9.08 -5.39
CA SER A 89 -15.09 10.45 -5.93
C SER A 89 -14.29 11.49 -5.14
N VAL A 90 -14.10 11.27 -3.83
CA VAL A 90 -13.39 12.22 -2.95
C VAL A 90 -12.08 11.66 -2.41
N ARG A 91 -11.74 10.41 -2.75
CA ARG A 91 -10.58 9.71 -2.18
C ARG A 91 -9.27 10.42 -2.47
N GLN A 92 -9.05 10.83 -3.71
CA GLN A 92 -7.89 11.61 -4.11
C GLN A 92 -7.67 12.81 -3.19
N ARG A 93 -8.69 13.69 -3.12
CA ARG A 93 -8.64 14.89 -2.29
C ARG A 93 -8.49 14.55 -0.81
N ALA A 94 -9.16 13.52 -0.31
CA ALA A 94 -9.02 13.11 1.08
C ALA A 94 -7.60 12.65 1.41
N TRP A 95 -6.97 11.85 0.55
CA TRP A 95 -5.59 11.40 0.74
C TRP A 95 -4.60 12.55 0.77
N LEU A 96 -4.73 13.51 -0.16
CA LEU A 96 -3.90 14.71 -0.23
C LEU A 96 -3.93 15.51 1.08
N TYR A 97 -5.11 15.60 1.72
CA TYR A 97 -5.28 16.27 3.01
C TYR A 97 -4.82 15.42 4.20
N LEU A 98 -5.07 14.10 4.16
CA LEU A 98 -4.71 13.16 5.23
C LEU A 98 -3.20 13.04 5.42
N CYS A 99 -2.44 12.92 4.32
CA CYS A 99 -0.99 12.83 4.43
C CYS A 99 -0.35 14.20 4.75
N GLY A 100 -1.01 15.31 4.42
CA GLY A 100 -0.46 16.66 4.57
C GLY A 100 0.13 17.24 3.28
N ALA A 101 0.12 16.48 2.19
CA ALA A 101 0.60 16.92 0.88
C ALA A 101 -0.09 18.20 0.37
N LYS A 102 -1.37 18.43 0.70
CA LYS A 102 -2.05 19.68 0.33
C LYS A 102 -1.34 20.91 0.89
N LEU A 103 -0.92 20.84 2.16
CA LEU A 103 -0.22 21.94 2.83
C LEU A 103 1.15 22.19 2.17
N LEU A 104 1.91 21.12 1.91
CA LEU A 104 3.22 21.23 1.25
C LEU A 104 3.09 21.83 -0.16
N MET A 105 2.09 21.40 -0.91
CA MET A 105 1.82 21.91 -2.26
C MET A 105 1.45 23.40 -2.25
N ASP A 106 0.66 23.85 -1.28
CA ASP A 106 0.30 25.27 -1.13
C ASP A 106 1.49 26.14 -0.72
N GLN A 107 2.40 25.60 0.09
CA GLN A 107 3.62 26.28 0.50
C GLN A 107 4.65 26.37 -0.62
N HIS A 108 4.63 25.42 -1.57
CA HIS A 108 5.62 25.28 -2.63
C HIS A 108 4.97 25.06 -4.01
N PRO A 109 4.18 26.02 -4.53
CA PRO A 109 3.34 25.83 -5.71
C PRO A 109 4.12 25.54 -7.00
N THR A 110 5.34 26.07 -7.14
CA THR A 110 6.18 25.94 -8.36
C THR A 110 7.25 24.87 -8.26
N LEU A 111 7.54 24.37 -7.06
CA LEU A 111 8.74 23.57 -6.80
C LEU A 111 8.76 22.26 -7.61
N TYR A 112 7.62 21.58 -7.74
CA TYR A 112 7.55 20.36 -8.55
C TYR A 112 7.95 20.61 -10.01
N THR A 113 7.43 21.67 -10.61
CA THR A 113 7.75 22.05 -11.99
C THR A 113 9.23 22.39 -12.14
N GLU A 114 9.80 23.11 -11.17
CA GLU A 114 11.23 23.42 -11.14
C GLU A 114 12.09 22.17 -11.04
N LEU A 115 11.72 21.21 -10.17
CA LEU A 115 12.44 19.94 -10.01
C LEU A 115 12.35 19.07 -11.27
N CYS A 116 11.21 19.06 -11.96
CA CYS A 116 11.04 18.39 -13.23
C CYS A 116 11.95 18.96 -14.32
N ALA A 117 12.22 20.27 -14.32
CA ALA A 117 13.12 20.92 -15.27
C ALA A 117 14.61 20.67 -14.96
N ARG A 118 14.96 20.37 -13.71
CA ARG A 118 16.35 20.10 -13.31
C ARG A 118 16.84 18.75 -13.85
N PRO A 119 18.15 18.65 -14.18
CA PRO A 119 18.77 17.36 -14.43
C PRO A 119 18.78 16.54 -13.13
N GLY A 120 18.46 15.26 -13.23
CA GLY A 120 18.62 14.31 -12.13
C GLY A 120 20.03 13.73 -12.10
N ASP A 121 20.41 13.13 -10.96
CA ASP A 121 21.62 12.32 -10.89
C ASP A 121 21.53 11.16 -11.91
N PRO A 122 22.52 10.99 -12.82
CA PRO A 122 22.50 9.94 -13.84
C PRO A 122 22.25 8.54 -13.27
N ARG A 123 22.79 8.23 -12.09
CA ARG A 123 22.60 6.94 -11.43
C ARG A 123 21.13 6.69 -11.13
N TRP A 124 20.46 7.66 -10.51
CA TRP A 124 19.04 7.54 -10.17
C TRP A 124 18.16 7.55 -11.40
N VAL A 125 18.49 8.36 -12.41
CA VAL A 125 17.76 8.40 -13.67
C VAL A 125 17.77 7.03 -14.34
N ASP A 126 18.92 6.35 -14.41
CA ASP A 126 19.04 5.03 -15.02
C ASP A 126 18.26 3.97 -14.25
N ASP A 127 18.33 3.99 -12.92
CA ASP A 127 17.59 3.03 -12.09
C ASP A 127 16.08 3.27 -12.17
N ILE A 128 15.62 4.52 -12.18
CA ILE A 128 14.20 4.85 -12.39
C ILE A 128 13.74 4.30 -13.76
N ARG A 129 14.51 4.50 -14.84
CA ARG A 129 14.13 4.02 -16.19
C ARG A 129 13.96 2.50 -16.26
N LYS A 130 14.86 1.74 -15.63
CA LYS A 130 14.76 0.28 -15.52
C LYS A 130 13.52 -0.16 -14.74
N ASP A 131 12.95 0.74 -13.94
CA ASP A 131 11.88 0.43 -13.00
C ASP A 131 10.49 0.71 -13.53
N LEU A 132 10.35 1.59 -14.53
CA LEU A 132 9.05 2.05 -15.05
C LEU A 132 8.19 0.91 -15.58
N HIS A 133 8.74 0.07 -16.46
CA HIS A 133 7.97 -0.94 -17.22
C HIS A 133 7.33 -2.04 -16.35
N ARG A 134 7.77 -2.19 -15.09
CA ARG A 134 7.24 -3.21 -14.18
C ARG A 134 6.30 -2.65 -13.11
N GLN A 135 5.99 -1.35 -13.13
CA GLN A 135 5.00 -0.76 -12.24
C GLN A 135 3.61 -0.82 -12.87
N PHE A 136 2.75 -1.69 -12.35
CA PHE A 136 1.39 -1.92 -12.83
C PHE A 136 1.31 -2.06 -14.37
N PRO A 137 2.05 -3.01 -14.98
CA PRO A 137 2.20 -3.12 -16.44
C PRO A 137 0.89 -3.37 -17.20
N TYR A 138 -0.15 -3.83 -16.49
CA TYR A 138 -1.48 -4.08 -17.05
C TYR A 138 -2.46 -2.91 -16.83
N HIS A 139 -2.02 -1.80 -16.24
CA HIS A 139 -2.88 -0.63 -16.04
C HIS A 139 -2.83 0.29 -17.25
N GLU A 140 -3.96 0.81 -17.70
CA GLU A 140 -4.12 1.65 -18.90
C GLU A 140 -3.17 2.86 -18.92
N MET A 141 -2.88 3.42 -17.74
CA MET A 141 -1.93 4.52 -17.56
C MET A 141 -0.47 4.14 -17.88
N PHE A 142 -0.07 2.88 -17.67
CA PHE A 142 1.34 2.45 -17.73
C PHE A 142 1.64 1.40 -18.80
N VAL A 143 0.60 0.83 -19.44
CA VAL A 143 0.72 -0.23 -20.45
C VAL A 143 1.49 0.23 -21.69
N GLU A 144 1.34 1.50 -22.09
CA GLU A 144 2.07 2.07 -23.21
C GLU A 144 3.51 2.41 -22.79
N GLN A 145 4.47 1.76 -23.44
CA GLN A 145 5.88 2.04 -23.23
C GLN A 145 6.22 3.47 -23.67
N GLU A 146 6.88 4.24 -22.81
CA GLU A 146 7.13 5.67 -23.02
C GLU A 146 5.87 6.53 -23.21
N GLY A 147 4.70 5.99 -22.84
CA GLY A 147 3.44 6.71 -22.79
C GLY A 147 3.42 7.79 -21.70
N HIS A 148 2.34 8.56 -21.65
CA HIS A 148 2.19 9.70 -20.73
C HIS A 148 2.34 9.27 -19.25
N GLY A 149 1.75 8.15 -18.84
CA GLY A 149 1.86 7.71 -17.44
C GLY A 149 3.26 7.24 -17.04
N GLN A 150 4.03 6.62 -17.94
CA GLN A 150 5.44 6.30 -17.67
C GLN A 150 6.31 7.56 -17.57
N LYS A 151 6.02 8.59 -18.39
CA LYS A 151 6.67 9.90 -18.32
C LYS A 151 6.36 10.62 -16.99
N ASP A 152 5.11 10.60 -16.56
CA ASP A 152 4.70 11.16 -15.27
C ASP A 152 5.34 10.42 -14.10
N LEU A 153 5.38 9.08 -14.15
CA LEU A 153 6.06 8.27 -13.15
C LEU A 153 7.56 8.60 -13.07
N PHE A 154 8.23 8.71 -14.22
CA PHE A 154 9.62 9.14 -14.29
C PHE A 154 9.81 10.51 -13.65
N ASN A 155 8.97 11.49 -14.00
CA ASN A 155 9.08 12.86 -13.48
C ASN A 155 8.86 12.94 -11.97
N VAL A 156 7.86 12.23 -11.44
CA VAL A 156 7.59 12.17 -9.99
C VAL A 156 8.78 11.59 -9.24
N LEU A 157 9.31 10.45 -9.70
CA LEU A 157 10.43 9.77 -9.04
C LEU A 157 11.75 10.57 -9.16
N LYS A 158 12.00 11.17 -10.32
CA LYS A 158 13.17 12.04 -10.54
C LYS A 158 13.09 13.29 -9.66
N ALA A 159 11.94 13.96 -9.64
CA ALA A 159 11.74 15.15 -8.80
C ALA A 159 11.95 14.80 -7.33
N TYR A 160 11.45 13.65 -6.88
CA TYR A 160 11.66 13.16 -5.51
C TYR A 160 13.14 12.95 -5.20
N SER A 161 13.89 12.29 -6.08
CA SER A 161 15.32 12.02 -5.83
C SER A 161 16.18 13.29 -5.81
N ILE A 162 15.78 14.33 -6.54
CA ILE A 162 16.42 15.66 -6.50
C ILE A 162 16.06 16.41 -5.21
N LEU A 163 14.80 16.34 -4.75
CA LEU A 163 14.38 16.98 -3.52
C LEU A 163 15.07 16.35 -2.29
N ASN A 164 15.09 15.01 -2.24
CA ASN A 164 15.57 14.24 -1.11
C ASN A 164 16.93 13.58 -1.40
N VAL A 165 17.96 14.39 -1.67
CA VAL A 165 19.29 13.92 -2.13
C VAL A 165 19.92 12.86 -1.20
N ASN A 166 19.72 12.97 0.12
CA ASN A 166 20.27 12.03 1.10
C ASN A 166 19.68 10.61 0.96
N VAL A 167 18.42 10.51 0.53
CA VAL A 167 17.74 9.24 0.26
C VAL A 167 17.92 8.84 -1.20
N GLY A 168 17.86 9.82 -2.11
CA GLY A 168 17.86 9.61 -3.54
C GLY A 168 16.64 8.82 -3.99
N TYR A 169 16.86 7.87 -4.90
CA TYR A 169 15.84 6.95 -5.38
C TYR A 169 16.05 5.55 -4.79
N CYS A 170 14.98 4.99 -4.22
CA CYS A 170 14.90 3.59 -3.83
C CYS A 170 13.84 2.88 -4.69
N GLN A 171 14.18 1.70 -5.22
CA GLN A 171 13.30 0.88 -6.05
C GLN A 171 11.88 0.70 -5.50
N ALA A 172 11.75 0.61 -4.17
CA ALA A 172 10.48 0.43 -3.50
C ALA A 172 9.56 1.67 -3.55
N GLN A 173 10.05 2.84 -3.96
CA GLN A 173 9.25 4.05 -4.15
C GLN A 173 8.45 4.04 -5.46
N ALA A 174 8.94 3.37 -6.50
CA ALA A 174 8.25 3.28 -7.79
C ALA A 174 6.81 2.74 -7.71
N PRO A 175 6.51 1.63 -7.00
CA PRO A 175 5.13 1.17 -6.88
C PRO A 175 4.24 2.14 -6.08
N LEU A 176 4.78 2.90 -5.12
CA LEU A 176 4.03 3.95 -4.41
C LEU A 176 3.67 5.10 -5.35
N ALA A 177 4.65 5.61 -6.09
CA ALA A 177 4.46 6.70 -7.03
C ALA A 177 3.46 6.32 -8.13
N ALA A 178 3.59 5.11 -8.68
CA ALA A 178 2.66 4.60 -9.68
C ALA A 178 1.25 4.44 -9.10
N PHE A 179 1.12 3.92 -7.87
CA PHE A 179 -0.16 3.78 -7.18
C PHE A 179 -0.84 5.14 -6.98
N LEU A 180 -0.09 6.16 -6.55
CA LEU A 180 -0.59 7.52 -6.40
C LEU A 180 -1.05 8.10 -7.75
N LEU A 181 -0.24 7.95 -8.81
CA LEU A 181 -0.55 8.45 -10.15
C LEU A 181 -1.86 7.88 -10.73
N THR A 182 -2.21 6.62 -10.42
CA THR A 182 -3.53 6.08 -10.83
C THR A 182 -4.72 6.80 -10.20
N ARG A 183 -4.49 7.62 -9.16
CA ARG A 183 -5.52 8.28 -8.37
C ARG A 183 -5.47 9.80 -8.45
N MET A 184 -4.37 10.40 -8.87
CA MET A 184 -4.16 11.84 -8.81
C MET A 184 -3.12 12.34 -9.84
N PRO A 185 -3.19 13.63 -10.23
CA PRO A 185 -2.20 14.25 -11.10
C PRO A 185 -0.78 14.18 -10.54
N ALA A 186 0.22 14.29 -11.43
CA ALA A 186 1.63 14.12 -11.08
C ALA A 186 2.13 15.02 -9.94
N GLN A 187 1.73 16.29 -9.90
CA GLN A 187 2.12 17.21 -8.81
C GLN A 187 1.57 16.78 -7.46
N GLU A 188 0.31 16.34 -7.41
CA GLU A 188 -0.31 15.83 -6.18
C GLU A 188 0.34 14.51 -5.74
N ALA A 189 0.63 13.62 -6.70
CA ALA A 189 1.29 12.35 -6.45
C ALA A 189 2.71 12.56 -5.91
N PHE A 190 3.46 13.52 -6.45
CA PHE A 190 4.76 13.93 -5.95
C PHE A 190 4.69 14.37 -4.49
N TRP A 191 3.79 15.29 -4.13
CA TRP A 191 3.69 15.76 -2.75
C TRP A 191 3.18 14.68 -1.79
N CYS A 192 2.29 13.79 -2.25
CA CYS A 192 1.91 12.61 -1.46
C CYS A 192 3.09 11.68 -1.22
N LEU A 193 3.92 11.42 -2.24
CA LEU A 193 5.12 10.59 -2.10
C LEU A 193 6.10 11.20 -1.10
N VAL A 194 6.43 12.49 -1.24
CA VAL A 194 7.27 13.25 -0.30
C VAL A 194 6.74 13.09 1.12
N SER A 195 5.46 13.42 1.31
CA SER A 195 4.83 13.35 2.63
C SER A 195 4.81 11.94 3.22
N ILE A 196 4.61 10.90 2.41
CA ILE A 196 4.59 9.50 2.89
C ILE A 196 5.99 9.08 3.31
N CYS A 197 6.99 9.35 2.47
CA CYS A 197 8.37 9.01 2.76
C CYS A 197 8.90 9.72 4.01
N ASP A 198 8.61 11.02 4.15
CA ASP A 198 9.20 11.84 5.22
C ASP A 198 8.48 11.67 6.57
N ASN A 199 7.14 11.52 6.55
CA ASN A 199 6.35 11.49 7.80
C ASN A 199 5.94 10.09 8.25
N TYR A 200 5.83 9.13 7.32
CA TYR A 200 5.34 7.78 7.64
C TYR A 200 6.44 6.74 7.53
N LEU A 201 7.33 6.85 6.54
CA LEU A 201 8.38 5.87 6.25
C LEU A 201 9.79 6.44 6.51
N ALA A 202 9.88 7.38 7.46
CA ALA A 202 11.12 8.05 7.80
C ALA A 202 12.21 7.00 8.12
N GLY A 203 13.33 7.05 7.39
CA GLY A 203 14.45 6.12 7.58
C GLY A 203 14.21 4.69 7.07
N TYR A 204 13.13 4.39 6.34
CA TYR A 204 12.93 3.08 5.71
C TYR A 204 13.84 2.88 4.50
N TYR A 205 14.05 3.95 3.74
CA TYR A 205 14.84 3.95 2.50
C TYR A 205 16.32 4.28 2.71
N SER A 206 16.78 4.39 3.97
CA SER A 206 18.18 4.63 4.28
C SER A 206 19.03 3.38 4.07
N GLN A 207 20.34 3.57 3.91
CA GLN A 207 21.28 2.46 3.84
C GLN A 207 21.19 1.58 5.10
N GLY A 208 21.17 0.26 4.91
CA GLY A 208 21.05 -0.71 6.00
C GLY A 208 19.63 -0.90 6.56
N MET A 209 18.66 -0.08 6.16
CA MET A 209 17.23 -0.24 6.52
C MET A 209 17.00 -0.41 8.04
N GLU A 210 17.76 0.32 8.87
CA GLU A 210 17.74 0.15 10.33
C GLU A 210 16.34 0.32 10.92
N THR A 211 15.62 1.38 10.51
CA THR A 211 14.24 1.63 10.95
C THR A 211 13.32 0.47 10.61
N LEU A 212 13.45 -0.10 9.41
CA LEU A 212 12.67 -1.26 8.98
C LEU A 212 13.01 -2.51 9.81
N GLN A 213 14.28 -2.70 10.19
CA GLN A 213 14.69 -3.80 11.06
C GLN A 213 14.09 -3.65 12.47
N ILE A 214 14.10 -2.44 13.04
CA ILE A 214 13.45 -2.13 14.32
C ILE A 214 11.95 -2.42 14.23
N ASP A 215 11.28 -1.96 13.17
CA ASP A 215 9.87 -2.22 12.95
C ASP A 215 9.58 -3.71 12.73
N GLY A 216 10.53 -4.47 12.17
CA GLY A 216 10.45 -5.92 12.11
C GLY A 216 10.48 -6.58 13.48
N ASP A 217 11.36 -6.13 14.35
CA ASP A 217 11.39 -6.60 15.74
C ASP A 217 10.10 -6.25 16.49
N ILE A 218 9.53 -5.06 16.25
CA ILE A 218 8.24 -4.64 16.82
C ILE A 218 7.13 -5.56 16.32
N LEU A 219 7.06 -5.80 15.01
CA LEU A 219 6.08 -6.71 14.40
C LEU A 219 6.18 -8.10 15.01
N PHE A 220 7.39 -8.62 15.19
CA PHE A 220 7.64 -9.93 15.79
C PHE A 220 7.25 -9.98 17.26
N GLY A 221 7.48 -8.90 18.01
CA GLY A 221 7.01 -8.73 19.39
C GLY A 221 5.49 -8.73 19.50
N LEU A 222 4.80 -7.98 18.66
CA LEU A 222 3.33 -7.94 18.61
C LEU A 222 2.74 -9.29 18.20
N LEU A 223 3.40 -10.01 17.28
CA LEU A 223 2.98 -11.35 16.86
C LEU A 223 2.92 -12.34 18.03
N LYS A 224 3.82 -12.22 19.01
CA LYS A 224 3.80 -13.04 20.23
C LYS A 224 2.48 -12.90 21.00
N LYS A 225 1.89 -11.70 21.03
CA LYS A 225 0.59 -11.41 21.66
C LYS A 225 -0.58 -11.87 20.80
N VAL A 226 -0.51 -11.65 19.49
CA VAL A 226 -1.62 -11.94 18.55
C VAL A 226 -1.75 -13.42 18.20
N ALA A 227 -0.64 -14.11 17.95
CA ALA A 227 -0.58 -15.48 17.47
C ALA A 227 0.69 -16.18 17.99
N ARG A 228 0.66 -16.58 19.26
CA ARG A 228 1.82 -17.16 19.96
C ARG A 228 2.42 -18.40 19.28
N ASP A 229 1.59 -19.24 18.67
CA ASP A 229 2.07 -20.45 17.99
C ASP A 229 2.81 -20.14 16.69
N VAL A 230 2.33 -19.15 15.92
CA VAL A 230 3.04 -18.64 14.73
C VAL A 230 4.37 -18.00 15.14
N TYR A 231 4.38 -17.17 16.18
CA TYR A 231 5.61 -16.61 16.73
C TYR A 231 6.64 -17.70 17.10
N LYS A 232 6.21 -18.75 17.82
CA LYS A 232 7.10 -19.87 18.20
C LYS A 232 7.62 -20.61 16.98
N HIS A 233 6.78 -20.80 15.95
CA HIS A 233 7.16 -21.47 14.71
C HIS A 233 8.26 -20.71 13.98
N LEU A 234 8.04 -19.42 13.71
CA LEU A 234 9.02 -18.54 13.06
C LEU A 234 10.32 -18.47 13.85
N LYS A 235 10.24 -18.33 15.19
CA LYS A 235 11.41 -18.33 16.07
C LYS A 235 12.19 -19.64 16.01
N LYS A 236 11.51 -20.78 16.00
CA LYS A 236 12.15 -22.10 15.91
C LYS A 236 12.89 -22.28 14.59
N GLN A 237 12.32 -21.79 13.49
CA GLN A 237 12.92 -21.85 12.17
C GLN A 237 13.92 -20.72 11.89
N LYS A 238 14.18 -19.83 12.86
CA LYS A 238 15.07 -18.66 12.72
C LYS A 238 14.69 -17.75 11.54
N ILE A 239 13.39 -17.60 11.29
CA ILE A 239 12.89 -16.71 10.24
C ILE A 239 12.81 -15.30 10.80
N GLU A 240 13.69 -14.45 10.30
CA GLU A 240 13.73 -13.03 10.66
C GLU A 240 12.67 -12.23 9.89
N PRO A 241 12.09 -11.17 10.51
CA PRO A 241 11.06 -10.36 9.88
C PRO A 241 11.42 -9.81 8.49
N ILE A 242 12.68 -9.40 8.31
CA ILE A 242 13.20 -8.85 7.06
C ILE A 242 13.00 -9.79 5.84
N LEU A 243 12.89 -11.11 6.05
CA LEU A 243 12.71 -12.09 4.99
C LEU A 243 11.32 -12.09 4.35
N TYR A 244 10.31 -11.53 5.02
CA TYR A 244 8.93 -11.49 4.51
C TYR A 244 8.32 -10.09 4.51
N MET A 245 8.71 -9.21 5.43
CA MET A 245 8.05 -7.91 5.58
C MET A 245 8.62 -6.81 4.69
N THR A 246 9.81 -7.01 4.11
CA THR A 246 10.54 -5.94 3.42
C THR A 246 9.70 -5.33 2.29
N GLU A 247 9.14 -6.15 1.40
CA GLU A 247 8.25 -5.64 0.34
C GLU A 247 6.96 -5.04 0.93
N TRP A 248 6.37 -5.68 1.94
CA TRP A 248 5.13 -5.22 2.56
C TRP A 248 5.22 -3.80 3.10
N PHE A 249 6.32 -3.48 3.77
CA PHE A 249 6.50 -2.19 4.45
C PHE A 249 7.10 -1.16 3.51
N LEU A 250 8.16 -1.49 2.76
CA LEU A 250 8.78 -0.55 1.83
C LEU A 250 7.86 -0.14 0.68
N CYS A 251 6.99 -1.06 0.23
CA CYS A 251 6.01 -0.80 -0.82
C CYS A 251 4.61 -0.52 -0.26
N VAL A 252 4.43 -0.37 1.06
CA VAL A 252 3.13 -0.09 1.72
C VAL A 252 2.02 -1.00 1.18
N PHE A 253 2.33 -2.30 1.02
CA PHE A 253 1.47 -3.35 0.48
C PHE A 253 0.93 -3.18 -0.95
N THR A 254 1.36 -2.15 -1.70
CA THR A 254 0.89 -1.88 -3.07
C THR A 254 1.17 -3.03 -4.06
N ARG A 255 2.18 -3.85 -3.77
CA ARG A 255 2.55 -5.05 -4.56
C ARG A 255 1.90 -6.34 -4.07
N THR A 256 1.29 -6.35 -2.89
CA THR A 256 0.86 -7.58 -2.20
C THR A 256 -0.66 -7.69 -2.13
N LEU A 257 -1.36 -6.58 -1.87
CA LEU A 257 -2.82 -6.60 -1.66
C LEU A 257 -3.59 -6.38 -2.97
N PRO A 258 -4.75 -7.04 -3.15
CA PRO A 258 -5.70 -6.74 -4.20
C PRO A 258 -6.15 -5.28 -4.17
N TRP A 259 -6.55 -4.74 -5.32
CA TRP A 259 -6.79 -3.31 -5.49
C TRP A 259 -7.85 -2.73 -4.53
N ALA A 260 -8.98 -3.42 -4.37
CA ALA A 260 -10.04 -3.00 -3.45
C ALA A 260 -9.53 -2.91 -1.99
N THR A 261 -8.73 -3.91 -1.57
CA THR A 261 -8.18 -4.00 -0.23
C THR A 261 -7.12 -2.95 0.03
N ILE A 262 -6.19 -2.72 -0.90
CA ILE A 262 -5.14 -1.73 -0.72
C ILE A 262 -5.71 -0.31 -0.59
N LEU A 263 -6.76 0.03 -1.34
CA LEU A 263 -7.45 1.32 -1.21
C LEU A 263 -7.99 1.53 0.21
N ARG A 264 -8.57 0.48 0.82
CA ARG A 264 -9.08 0.56 2.20
C ARG A 264 -7.97 0.64 3.23
N VAL A 265 -6.90 -0.11 3.03
CA VAL A 265 -5.71 -0.05 3.89
C VAL A 265 -5.11 1.35 3.84
N TRP A 266 -4.98 1.97 2.67
CA TRP A 266 -4.47 3.33 2.50
C TRP A 266 -5.37 4.40 3.11
N ASP A 267 -6.69 4.29 2.97
CA ASP A 267 -7.63 5.18 3.67
C ASP A 267 -7.35 5.23 5.19
N MET A 268 -7.04 4.09 5.81
CA MET A 268 -6.72 4.00 7.23
C MET A 268 -5.27 4.41 7.52
N PHE A 269 -4.30 3.97 6.71
CA PHE A 269 -2.88 4.24 6.88
C PHE A 269 -2.58 5.74 6.88
N LEU A 270 -3.13 6.49 5.92
CA LEU A 270 -2.93 7.94 5.85
C LEU A 270 -3.61 8.70 7.00
N CYS A 271 -4.56 8.09 7.71
CA CYS A 271 -5.23 8.70 8.86
C CYS A 271 -4.62 8.31 10.21
N GLU A 272 -4.16 7.07 10.33
CA GLU A 272 -3.77 6.44 11.60
C GLU A 272 -2.28 6.10 11.68
N GLY A 273 -1.55 6.23 10.57
CA GLY A 273 -0.12 5.99 10.49
C GLY A 273 0.27 4.52 10.28
N VAL A 274 1.58 4.26 10.43
CA VAL A 274 2.22 2.97 10.15
C VAL A 274 1.63 1.78 10.91
N LYS A 275 0.96 2.00 12.05
CA LYS A 275 0.29 0.93 12.82
C LYS A 275 -0.72 0.12 12.00
N ILE A 276 -1.27 0.70 10.95
CA ILE A 276 -2.14 -0.01 10.00
C ILE A 276 -1.37 -1.07 9.23
N LEU A 277 -0.12 -0.80 8.82
CA LEU A 277 0.75 -1.75 8.12
C LEU A 277 1.08 -2.95 9.01
N PHE A 278 1.38 -2.71 10.28
CA PHE A 278 1.55 -3.77 11.28
C PHE A 278 0.29 -4.64 11.42
N LYS A 279 -0.90 -4.03 11.50
CA LYS A 279 -2.15 -4.79 11.61
C LYS A 279 -2.38 -5.69 10.40
N VAL A 280 -2.14 -5.19 9.18
CA VAL A 280 -2.21 -6.01 7.95
C VAL A 280 -1.20 -7.16 8.02
N ALA A 281 0.06 -6.87 8.34
CA ALA A 281 1.10 -7.89 8.45
C ALA A 281 0.77 -8.98 9.48
N LEU A 282 0.22 -8.59 10.65
CA LEU A 282 -0.20 -9.52 11.69
C LEU A 282 -1.36 -10.39 11.24
N VAL A 283 -2.33 -9.86 10.46
CA VAL A 283 -3.40 -10.66 9.87
C VAL A 283 -2.83 -11.66 8.87
N LEU A 284 -1.93 -11.24 7.98
CA LEU A 284 -1.28 -12.13 7.01
C LEU A 284 -0.48 -13.23 7.69
N LEU A 285 0.42 -12.87 8.62
CA LEU A 285 1.23 -13.81 9.38
C LEU A 285 0.36 -14.79 10.15
N LYS A 286 -0.66 -14.28 10.84
CA LYS A 286 -1.61 -15.12 11.56
C LYS A 286 -2.25 -16.06 10.56
N LEU A 287 -2.97 -15.60 9.55
CA LEU A 287 -3.85 -16.45 8.76
C LEU A 287 -3.17 -17.34 7.71
N CYS A 288 -2.04 -16.91 7.13
CA CYS A 288 -1.27 -17.78 6.23
C CYS A 288 -0.70 -19.00 6.97
N LEU A 289 -0.28 -18.78 8.23
CA LEU A 289 0.39 -19.77 9.07
C LEU A 289 -0.50 -20.30 10.20
N ASN A 290 -1.78 -19.89 10.28
CA ASN A 290 -2.67 -20.39 11.32
C ASN A 290 -3.17 -21.77 10.91
N THR A 291 -2.80 -22.77 11.68
CA THR A 291 -3.46 -24.07 11.66
C THR A 291 -4.15 -24.28 12.99
N LYS A 292 -5.20 -25.12 13.03
CA LYS A 292 -5.97 -25.42 14.25
C LYS A 292 -5.10 -25.91 15.42
N SER A 293 -3.86 -26.35 15.18
CA SER A 293 -2.87 -26.74 16.18
C SER A 293 -1.42 -26.61 15.68
N THR A 294 -0.46 -26.46 16.60
CA THR A 294 0.99 -26.41 16.30
C THR A 294 1.53 -27.62 15.51
N PRO A 295 1.09 -28.87 15.76
CA PRO A 295 1.48 -30.01 14.94
C PRO A 295 1.05 -29.88 13.46
N ALA A 296 -0.14 -29.33 13.20
CA ALA A 296 -0.62 -29.13 11.84
C ALA A 296 0.21 -28.07 11.09
N LEU A 297 0.68 -27.02 11.79
CA LEU A 297 1.56 -26.00 11.21
C LEU A 297 2.88 -26.60 10.79
N LYS A 298 3.48 -27.42 11.67
CA LYS A 298 4.73 -28.12 11.38
C LYS A 298 4.61 -29.08 10.20
N LYS A 299 3.44 -29.71 10.01
CA LYS A 299 3.20 -30.59 8.87
C LYS A 299 3.04 -29.79 7.56
N LYS A 300 2.36 -28.65 7.61
CA LYS A 300 2.13 -27.78 6.44
C LYS A 300 3.39 -27.02 6.03
N CYS A 301 4.15 -26.53 7.00
CA CYS A 301 5.31 -25.67 6.81
C CYS A 301 6.53 -26.22 7.60
N PRO A 302 7.10 -27.37 7.20
CA PRO A 302 8.15 -28.04 7.97
C PRO A 302 9.46 -27.25 8.01
N THR A 303 9.79 -26.52 6.94
CA THR A 303 11.04 -25.76 6.83
C THR A 303 10.80 -24.26 6.66
N MET A 304 11.90 -23.51 6.59
CA MET A 304 11.87 -22.09 6.25
C MET A 304 11.28 -21.86 4.85
N TYR A 305 11.55 -22.75 3.90
CA TYR A 305 11.11 -22.59 2.51
C TYR A 305 9.58 -22.55 2.41
N GLU A 306 8.88 -23.59 2.89
CA GLU A 306 7.41 -23.64 2.77
C GLU A 306 6.74 -22.54 3.61
N THR A 307 7.38 -22.12 4.70
CA THR A 307 6.88 -21.01 5.52
C THR A 307 6.94 -19.69 4.77
N LEU A 308 8.08 -19.38 4.13
CA LEU A 308 8.23 -18.17 3.33
C LEU A 308 7.37 -18.21 2.07
N GLU A 309 7.24 -19.38 1.43
CA GLU A 309 6.37 -19.58 0.26
C GLU A 309 4.90 -19.30 0.60
N ALA A 310 4.42 -19.79 1.75
CA ALA A 310 3.07 -19.53 2.23
C ALA A 310 2.82 -18.04 2.56
N LEU A 311 3.84 -17.31 3.00
CA LEU A 311 3.75 -15.86 3.24
C LEU A 311 3.81 -15.04 1.96
N ARG A 312 4.58 -15.48 0.95
CA ARG A 312 4.65 -14.83 -0.37
C ARG A 312 3.38 -15.03 -1.18
N ASN A 313 2.68 -16.14 -0.97
CA ASN A 313 1.44 -16.47 -1.68
C ASN A 313 0.25 -16.63 -0.71
N PRO A 314 -0.23 -15.54 -0.08
CA PRO A 314 -1.40 -15.61 0.77
C PRO A 314 -2.66 -16.09 0.02
N PRO A 315 -3.53 -16.89 0.65
CA PRO A 315 -4.80 -17.28 0.04
C PRO A 315 -5.68 -16.08 -0.34
N LEU A 316 -6.27 -16.07 -1.54
CA LEU A 316 -7.04 -14.91 -2.04
C LEU A 316 -8.17 -14.46 -1.10
N HIS A 317 -8.88 -15.40 -0.46
CA HIS A 317 -9.98 -15.09 0.45
C HIS A 317 -9.56 -14.26 1.67
N ILE A 318 -8.31 -14.39 2.15
CA ILE A 318 -7.84 -13.55 3.27
C ILE A 318 -7.43 -12.16 2.81
N LEU A 319 -7.15 -12.01 1.52
CA LEU A 319 -6.77 -10.76 0.88
C LEU A 319 -7.98 -9.92 0.45
N GLU A 320 -9.20 -10.46 0.53
CA GLU A 320 -10.44 -9.74 0.23
C GLU A 320 -10.67 -8.56 1.19
N GLU A 321 -11.24 -7.48 0.65
CA GLU A 321 -11.43 -6.19 1.33
C GLU A 321 -12.13 -6.34 2.70
N ASP A 322 -13.35 -6.87 2.69
CA ASP A 322 -14.18 -7.01 3.89
C ASP A 322 -13.55 -7.96 4.91
N PHE A 323 -12.92 -9.03 4.42
CA PHE A 323 -12.29 -10.02 5.26
C PHE A 323 -11.07 -9.42 5.98
N MET A 324 -10.16 -8.80 5.23
CA MET A 324 -8.95 -8.18 5.76
C MET A 324 -9.28 -7.09 6.78
N VAL A 325 -10.18 -6.17 6.43
CA VAL A 325 -10.58 -5.06 7.30
C VAL A 325 -11.23 -5.58 8.59
N ARG A 326 -12.10 -6.60 8.50
CA ARG A 326 -12.72 -7.22 9.67
C ARG A 326 -11.69 -7.88 10.58
N GLU A 327 -10.74 -8.64 10.03
CA GLU A 327 -9.72 -9.31 10.83
C GLU A 327 -8.74 -8.32 11.48
N MET A 328 -8.40 -7.23 10.80
CA MET A 328 -7.60 -6.14 11.38
C MET A 328 -8.27 -5.54 12.63
N PHE A 329 -9.59 -5.37 12.64
CA PHE A 329 -10.34 -4.87 13.80
C PHE A 329 -10.56 -5.92 14.91
N ARG A 330 -10.41 -7.21 14.59
CA ARG A 330 -10.45 -8.31 15.57
C ARG A 330 -9.12 -8.51 16.30
N LEU A 331 -8.04 -7.88 15.83
CA LEU A 331 -6.79 -7.84 16.57
C LEU A 331 -7.00 -7.09 17.89
N LYS A 332 -6.83 -7.81 19.02
CA LYS A 332 -6.88 -7.25 20.37
C LYS A 332 -5.58 -6.49 20.70
N LEU A 333 -5.33 -5.43 19.94
CA LEU A 333 -4.17 -4.54 20.10
C LEU A 333 -4.64 -3.12 20.41
N THR A 334 -4.07 -2.56 21.47
CA THR A 334 -4.26 -1.17 21.89
C THR A 334 -3.13 -0.29 21.36
N ASP A 335 -3.28 1.03 21.39
CA ASP A 335 -2.17 1.94 21.02
C ASP A 335 -0.99 1.78 22.01
N GLU A 336 -1.27 1.53 23.29
CA GLU A 336 -0.27 1.23 24.33
C GLU A 336 0.57 -0.02 24.01
N ASP A 337 -0.01 -1.05 23.38
CA ASP A 337 0.73 -2.23 22.94
C ASP A 337 1.81 -1.88 21.90
N PHE A 338 1.49 -0.97 20.96
CA PHE A 338 2.44 -0.50 19.96
C PHE A 338 3.53 0.34 20.61
N GLU A 339 3.15 1.29 21.47
CA GLU A 339 4.09 2.16 22.18
C GLU A 339 5.05 1.35 23.05
N THR A 340 4.52 0.43 23.86
CA THR A 340 5.33 -0.43 24.73
C THR A 340 6.34 -1.25 23.94
N GLU A 341 5.89 -1.87 22.85
CA GLU A 341 6.77 -2.68 22.01
C GLU A 341 7.82 -1.81 21.29
N HIS A 342 7.44 -0.63 20.79
CA HIS A 342 8.36 0.33 20.17
C HIS A 342 9.47 0.75 21.14
N HIS A 343 9.11 1.22 22.35
CA HIS A 343 10.08 1.62 23.37
C HIS A 343 11.03 0.48 23.74
N ARG A 344 10.50 -0.75 23.85
CA ARG A 344 11.31 -1.93 24.16
C ARG A 344 12.35 -2.21 23.08
N GLN A 345 11.94 -2.21 21.81
CA GLN A 345 12.84 -2.54 20.70
C GLN A 345 13.84 -1.44 20.40
N ALA A 346 13.42 -0.18 20.42
CA ALA A 346 14.31 0.96 20.25
C ALA A 346 15.40 1.01 21.35
N SER A 347 15.03 0.71 22.60
CA SER A 347 15.99 0.66 23.70
C SER A 347 16.97 -0.51 23.57
N ARG A 348 16.49 -1.68 23.13
CA ARG A 348 17.34 -2.85 22.85
C ARG A 348 18.36 -2.56 21.73
N HIS A 349 17.93 -1.93 20.64
CA HIS A 349 18.83 -1.56 19.54
C HIS A 349 19.89 -0.55 19.96
N ARG A 350 19.50 0.50 20.69
CA ARG A 350 20.47 1.48 21.24
C ARG A 350 21.52 0.81 22.14
N ALA A 351 21.11 -0.11 23.02
CA ALA A 351 22.03 -0.84 23.86
C ALA A 351 23.01 -1.72 23.06
N ASN A 352 22.52 -2.41 22.02
CA ASN A 352 23.36 -3.22 21.14
C ASN A 352 24.40 -2.39 20.36
N GLN A 353 24.01 -1.21 19.88
CA GLN A 353 24.92 -0.29 19.20
C GLN A 353 26.02 0.23 20.12
N GLN A 354 25.65 0.62 21.35
CA GLN A 354 26.62 1.04 22.36
C GLN A 354 27.60 -0.09 22.72
N ALA A 355 27.10 -1.31 22.89
CA ALA A 355 27.96 -2.48 23.15
C ALA A 355 28.93 -2.76 22.00
N SER A 356 28.47 -2.66 20.74
CA SER A 356 29.30 -2.84 19.55
C SER A 356 30.33 -1.71 19.37
N ALA A 357 30.00 -0.49 19.79
CA ALA A 357 30.92 0.64 19.76
C ALA A 357 31.98 0.54 20.87
N ALA A 358 31.63 0.00 22.04
CA ALA A 358 32.56 -0.20 23.17
C ALA A 358 33.50 -1.41 23.00
N SER A 359 33.23 -2.27 22.02
CA SER A 359 34.04 -3.46 21.71
C SER A 359 34.92 -3.30 20.45
N ARG A 360 34.91 -2.10 19.85
CA ARG A 360 35.86 -1.65 18.82
C ARG A 360 36.82 -0.67 19.47
#